data_AF-A0A7V9S0T9-F1
#
_entry.id   AF-A0A7V9S0T9-F1
#
_cell.length_a   1.000
_cell.length_b   1.000
_cell.length_c   1.000
_cell.angle_alpha   90.00
_cell.angle_beta   90.00
_cell.angle_gamma   90.00
#
_symmetry.space_group_name_H-M   'P 1'
#
loop_
_entity.id
_entity.type
_entity.pdbx_description
1 polymer ?
#
loop_
_entity_poly.entity_id
_entity_poly.type
_entity_poly.pdbx_seq_one_letter_code
_entity_poly.pdbx_strand_id
1 'polypeptide(L)' 'MTSDQTTPQDPRTQYPQPPQPEQEQPVPGLAQEMRPKPDHGEESYVGSGRLEGRRAIVTGADS' A
#
# COMPACT_ATOMS: atom_id res chain seq x y z
N MET A 1 2.36 17.77 9.64
CA MET A 1 1.53 16.66 10.12
C MET A 1 1.28 15.77 8.92
N THR A 2 1.67 14.50 8.99
CA THR A 2 1.44 13.54 7.91
C THR A 2 -0.06 13.29 7.80
N SER A 3 -0.63 13.36 6.61
CA SER A 3 -2.04 13.05 6.37
C SER A 3 -2.28 11.55 6.51
N ASP A 4 -3.29 11.15 7.27
CA ASP A 4 -3.68 9.74 7.44
C ASP A 4 -4.75 9.32 6.41
N GLN A 5 -5.16 8.05 6.47
CA GLN A 5 -6.14 7.49 5.53
C GLN A 5 -7.54 8.13 5.62
N THR A 6 -7.83 8.93 6.64
CA THR A 6 -9.13 9.61 6.85
C THR A 6 -9.10 11.08 6.49
N THR A 7 -7.93 11.62 6.17
CA THR A 7 -7.77 13.01 5.76
C THR A 7 -8.46 13.23 4.41
N PRO A 8 -9.39 14.21 4.28
CA PRO A 8 -10.06 14.47 3.01
C PRO A 8 -9.08 14.84 1.89
N GLN A 9 -9.06 14.04 0.83
CA GLN A 9 -8.21 14.22 -0.37
C GLN A 9 -9.04 13.90 -1.62
N ASP A 10 -8.66 14.48 -2.77
CA ASP A 10 -9.26 14.10 -4.04
C ASP A 10 -8.74 12.71 -4.45
N PRO A 11 -9.58 11.66 -4.47
CA PRO A 11 -9.14 10.30 -4.74
C PRO A 11 -8.59 10.13 -6.16
N ARG A 12 -8.90 11.06 -7.09
CA ARG A 12 -8.39 11.01 -8.48
C ARG A 12 -6.90 11.28 -8.59
N THR A 13 -6.34 12.01 -7.62
CA THR A 13 -4.94 12.47 -7.62
C THR A 13 -4.17 12.03 -6.38
N GLN A 14 -4.75 11.14 -5.56
CA GLN A 14 -4.18 10.71 -4.30
C GLN A 14 -2.94 9.81 -4.45
N TYR A 15 -2.79 9.13 -5.58
CA TYR A 15 -1.74 8.14 -5.86
C TYR A 15 -1.07 8.38 -7.23
N PRO A 16 0.08 7.72 -7.51
CA PRO A 16 0.74 7.84 -8.81
C PRO A 16 -0.17 7.51 -10.00
N GLN A 17 -0.15 8.36 -11.02
CA GLN A 17 -0.94 8.22 -12.24
C GLN A 17 -0.11 7.65 -13.39
N PRO A 18 -0.75 6.97 -14.38
CA PRO A 18 -0.06 6.51 -15.57
C PRO A 18 0.43 7.68 -16.46
N PRO A 19 1.40 7.42 -17.36
CA PRO A 19 2.04 6.13 -17.60
C PRO A 19 3.11 5.80 -16.54
N GLN A 20 3.15 4.54 -16.12
CA GLN A 20 4.24 3.98 -15.32
C GLN A 20 5.32 3.41 -16.27
N PRO A 21 6.59 3.33 -15.84
CA PRO A 21 7.64 2.74 -16.67
C PRO A 21 7.36 1.25 -16.93
N GLU A 22 7.66 0.80 -18.14
CA GLU A 22 7.74 -0.63 -18.44
C GLU A 22 8.77 -1.29 -17.52
N GLN A 23 8.37 -2.37 -16.87
CA GLN A 23 9.20 -3.12 -15.93
C GLN A 23 8.69 -4.56 -15.86
N GLU A 24 9.60 -5.52 -15.98
CA GLU A 24 9.31 -6.95 -15.87
C GLU A 24 10.14 -7.55 -14.74
N GLN A 25 9.58 -8.54 -14.06
CA GLN A 25 10.25 -9.30 -13.02
C GLN A 25 9.87 -10.78 -13.15
N PRO A 26 10.79 -11.73 -12.85
CA PRO A 26 10.43 -13.13 -12.73
C PRO A 26 9.48 -13.34 -11.55
N VAL A 27 8.54 -14.28 -11.67
CA VAL A 27 7.64 -14.64 -10.57
C VAL A 27 8.42 -15.17 -9.35
N PRO A 28 8.03 -14.82 -8.10
CA PRO A 28 6.83 -14.06 -7.71
C PRO A 28 6.94 -12.53 -7.84
N GLY A 29 8.11 -11.99 -8.16
CA GLY A 29 8.40 -10.55 -8.13
C GLY A 29 8.62 -10.02 -6.72
N LEU A 30 9.05 -8.76 -6.62
CA LEU A 30 9.36 -8.07 -5.38
C LEU A 30 8.80 -6.64 -5.42
N ALA A 31 7.90 -6.31 -4.48
CA ALA A 31 7.31 -4.97 -4.39
C ALA A 31 8.37 -3.85 -4.25
N GLN A 32 9.49 -4.13 -3.56
CA GLN A 32 10.59 -3.18 -3.40
C GLN A 32 11.31 -2.83 -4.71
N GLU A 33 11.20 -3.66 -5.74
CA GLU A 33 11.84 -3.45 -7.05
C GLU A 33 10.92 -2.75 -8.05
N MET A 34 9.66 -2.50 -7.67
CA MET A 34 8.68 -1.82 -8.52
C MET A 34 8.88 -0.30 -8.56
N ARG A 35 8.51 0.30 -9.69
CA ARG A 35 8.57 1.75 -9.93
C ARG A 35 7.25 2.26 -10.51
N PRO A 36 6.47 3.08 -9.78
CA PRO A 36 6.69 3.50 -8.40
C PRO A 36 6.61 2.30 -7.43
N LYS A 37 7.24 2.46 -6.26
CA LYS A 37 7.08 1.52 -5.16
C LYS A 37 5.60 1.55 -4.72
N PRO A 38 4.94 0.39 -4.55
CA PRO A 38 3.61 0.33 -3.97
C PRO A 38 3.56 0.96 -2.57
N ASP A 39 2.40 1.54 -2.24
CA ASP A 39 2.07 2.05 -0.91
C ASP A 39 1.06 1.07 -0.29
N HIS A 40 1.46 0.39 0.79
CA HIS A 40 0.61 -0.56 1.53
C HIS A 40 -0.03 0.08 2.76
N GLY A 41 0.10 1.40 2.91
CA GLY A 41 -0.34 2.15 4.06
C GLY A 41 0.66 2.15 5.22
N GLU A 42 1.94 1.85 4.99
CA GLU A 42 2.98 1.81 6.02
C GLU A 42 3.07 3.12 6.82
N GLU A 43 2.81 4.25 6.16
CA GLU A 43 2.85 5.58 6.77
C GLU A 43 1.46 6.18 7.03
N SER A 44 0.42 5.71 6.31
CA SER A 44 -0.91 6.34 6.31
C SER A 44 -1.97 5.57 7.10
N TYR A 45 -1.79 4.27 7.35
CA TYR A 45 -2.79 3.46 8.03
C TYR A 45 -2.78 3.67 9.56
N VAL A 46 -3.85 4.25 10.09
CA VAL A 46 -4.08 4.41 11.54
C VAL A 46 -5.14 3.42 12.03
N GLY A 47 -4.78 2.54 12.96
CA GLY A 47 -5.70 1.56 13.56
C GLY A 47 -6.74 2.20 14.49
N SER A 48 -7.94 1.59 14.57
CA SER A 48 -9.06 2.04 15.41
C SER A 48 -9.67 0.94 16.30
N GLY A 49 -8.86 -0.05 16.71
CA GLY A 49 -9.29 -1.11 17.63
C GLY A 49 -10.27 -2.14 17.06
N ARG A 50 -10.60 -2.07 15.76
CA ARG A 50 -11.64 -2.89 15.11
C ARG A 50 -11.40 -4.40 15.15
N LEU A 51 -10.16 -4.84 15.41
CA LEU A 51 -9.76 -6.25 15.41
C LEU A 51 -9.22 -6.73 16.75
N GLU A 52 -9.52 -6.03 17.85
CA GLU A 52 -9.14 -6.46 19.19
C GLU A 52 -9.57 -7.91 19.47
N GLY A 53 -8.64 -8.71 20.02
CA GLY A 53 -8.87 -10.11 20.36
C GLY A 53 -8.85 -11.10 19.18
N ARG A 54 -8.67 -10.64 17.94
CA ARG A 54 -8.63 -11.51 16.76
C ARG A 54 -7.24 -12.11 16.54
N ARG A 55 -7.20 -13.29 15.90
CA ARG A 55 -5.97 -13.96 15.46
C ARG A 55 -6.08 -14.18 13.96
N ALA A 56 -5.07 -13.78 13.20
CA ALA A 56 -5.07 -13.86 11.74
C ALA A 56 -3.87 -14.67 11.24
N ILE A 57 -4.11 -15.44 10.18
CA ILE A 57 -3.08 -16.02 9.31
C ILE A 57 -3.33 -15.41 7.94
N VAL A 58 -2.30 -14.78 7.37
CA VAL A 58 -2.35 -14.18 6.04
C VAL A 58 -1.22 -14.81 5.21
N THR A 59 -1.57 -15.43 4.09
CA THR A 59 -0.63 -16.10 3.19
C THR A 59 -0.24 -15.16 2.04
N GLY A 60 1.03 -15.11 1.66
CA GLY A 60 1.51 -14.18 0.62
C GLY A 60 1.49 -12.71 1.06
N ALA A 61 1.81 -12.46 2.34
CA ALA A 61 1.78 -11.13 2.95
C ALA A 61 3.15 -10.44 2.94
N ASP A 62 4.05 -10.87 2.05
CA ASP A 62 5.43 -10.40 1.94
C ASP A 62 5.58 -9.15 1.06
N SER A 63 4.61 -8.90 0.18
CA SER A 63 4.61 -7.83 -0.80
C SER A 63 3.42 -6.90 -0.63
#